data_AF-A0A0B6WZW8-F1
#
_entry.id   AF-A0A0B6WZW8-F1
#
_cell.length_a   1.000
_cell.length_b   1.000
_cell.length_c   1.000
_cell.angle_alpha   90.00
_cell.angle_beta   90.00
_cell.angle_gamma   90.00
#
_symmetry.space_group_name_H-M   'P 1'
#
loop_
_entity.id
_entity.type
_entity.pdbx_description
1 polymer ?
#
loop_
_entity_poly.entity_id
_entity_poly.type
_entity_poly.pdbx_seq_one_letter_code
_entity_poly.pdbx_strand_id
1 'polypeptide(L)' 'MAISKELLEILVCPLCKTKVELKPDGSGLKCAQCKRVYPIRDDIPVMLIDEAQIEDDQPQVSSGTAS' A
#
# COMPACT_ATOMS: atom_id res chain seq x y z
N MET A 1 -14.93 29.89 -3.18
CA MET A 1 -14.42 28.91 -2.18
C MET A 1 -13.45 28.01 -2.90
N ALA A 2 -12.15 28.21 -2.71
CA ALA A 2 -11.12 27.40 -3.35
C ALA A 2 -10.77 26.25 -2.41
N ILE A 3 -11.01 25.01 -2.83
CA ILE A 3 -10.36 23.85 -2.22
C ILE A 3 -8.87 23.98 -2.53
N SER A 4 -8.05 24.20 -1.51
CA SER A 4 -6.60 24.39 -1.64
C SER A 4 -5.95 23.10 -2.16
N LYS A 5 -5.01 23.22 -3.10
CA LYS A 5 -4.26 22.10 -3.71
C LYS A 5 -3.58 21.19 -2.68
N GLU A 6 -3.28 21.72 -1.50
CA GLU A 6 -2.71 21.03 -0.34
C GLU A 6 -3.60 19.89 0.20
N LEU A 7 -4.93 19.92 -0.06
CA LEU A 7 -5.86 18.82 0.31
C LEU A 7 -5.75 17.58 -0.59
N LEU A 8 -5.19 17.73 -1.80
CA LEU A 8 -5.10 16.67 -2.82
C LEU A 8 -3.73 15.97 -2.85
N GLU A 9 -2.75 16.41 -2.05
CA GLU A 9 -1.40 15.83 -1.95
C GLU A 9 -1.34 14.67 -0.91
N ILE A 10 -2.50 14.30 -0.33
CA ILE A 10 -2.69 13.54 0.92
C ILE A 10 -3.07 12.06 0.65
N LEU A 11 -2.42 11.35 -0.27
CA LEU A 11 -2.49 9.88 -0.26
C LEU A 11 -1.57 9.36 0.84
N VAL A 12 -2.08 9.40 2.06
CA VAL A 12 -1.42 8.92 3.27
C VAL A 12 -2.13 7.69 3.81
N CYS A 13 -1.39 6.88 4.54
CA CYS A 13 -1.93 5.69 5.19
C CYS A 13 -3.13 6.08 6.08
N PRO A 14 -4.31 5.47 5.93
CA PRO A 14 -5.48 5.80 6.76
C PRO A 14 -5.23 5.56 8.26
N LEU A 15 -4.34 4.62 8.59
CA LEU A 15 -3.98 4.27 9.96
C LEU A 15 -2.91 5.19 10.56
N CYS A 16 -1.73 5.29 9.94
CA CYS A 16 -0.59 6.03 10.49
C CYS A 16 -0.42 7.45 9.92
N LYS A 17 -1.26 7.87 8.96
CA LYS A 17 -1.22 9.19 8.30
C LYS A 17 0.14 9.56 7.69
N THR A 18 0.94 8.55 7.38
CA THR A 18 2.26 8.67 6.75
C THR A 18 2.19 8.39 5.25
N LYS A 19 3.21 8.79 4.50
CA LYS A 19 3.29 8.55 3.06
C LYS A 19 3.20 7.05 2.72
N VAL A 20 2.41 6.72 1.71
CA VAL A 20 2.40 5.40 1.08
C VAL A 20 3.10 5.46 -0.28
N GLU A 21 3.68 4.35 -0.68
CA GLU A 21 4.43 4.18 -1.91
C GLU A 21 3.74 3.13 -2.78
N LEU A 22 3.60 3.40 -4.08
CA LEU A 22 3.06 2.41 -5.01
C LEU A 22 4.07 1.29 -5.21
N LYS A 23 3.62 0.03 -5.11
CA LYS A 23 4.46 -1.13 -5.43
C LYS A 23 4.90 -1.08 -6.90
N PRO A 24 6.11 -1.59 -7.23
CA PRO A 24 6.59 -1.61 -8.61
C PRO A 24 5.66 -2.41 -9.54
N ASP A 25 4.97 -3.42 -9.01
CA ASP A 25 4.01 -4.25 -9.74
C ASP A 25 2.65 -3.56 -9.98
N GLY A 26 2.44 -2.35 -9.44
CA GLY A 26 1.17 -1.62 -9.51
C GLY A 26 0.01 -2.29 -8.76
N SER A 27 0.27 -3.39 -8.03
CA SER A 27 -0.76 -4.19 -7.37
C SER A 27 -1.34 -3.55 -6.09
N GLY A 28 -0.67 -2.54 -5.55
CA GLY A 28 -1.08 -1.92 -4.29
C GLY A 28 -0.17 -0.79 -3.79
N LEU A 29 -0.63 -0.13 -2.74
CA LEU A 29 0.08 0.95 -2.03
C LEU A 29 0.68 0.42 -0.73
N LYS A 30 2.01 0.40 -0.61
CA LYS A 30 2.75 -0.02 0.58
C LYS A 30 3.03 1.17 1.49
N CYS A 31 2.79 1.01 2.78
CA CYS A 31 3.19 1.97 3.81
C CYS A 31 4.53 1.56 4.42
N ALA A 32 5.56 2.40 4.30
CA ALA A 32 6.89 2.12 4.86
C ALA A 32 6.91 2.05 6.40
N GLN A 33 6.01 2.76 7.08
CA GLN A 33 5.90 2.78 8.54
C GLN A 33 5.12 1.59 9.10
N CYS A 34 3.90 1.38 8.58
CA CYS A 34 3.01 0.36 9.07
C CYS A 34 3.23 -1.02 8.41
N LYS A 35 4.10 -1.11 7.38
CA LYS A 35 4.34 -2.29 6.51
C LYS A 35 3.09 -2.90 5.88
N ARG A 36 1.98 -2.17 5.90
CA ARG A 36 0.71 -2.54 5.28
C ARG A 36 0.71 -2.23 3.80
N VAL A 37 0.07 -3.09 3.03
CA VAL A 37 -0.14 -2.98 1.60
C VAL A 37 -1.64 -2.93 1.36
N TYR A 38 -2.08 -1.81 0.81
CA TYR A 38 -3.46 -1.61 0.40
C TYR A 38 -3.62 -2.07 -1.05
N PRO A 39 -4.42 -3.10 -1.33
CA PRO A 39 -4.59 -3.61 -2.69
C PRO A 39 -5.31 -2.58 -3.58
N ILE A 40 -4.98 -2.61 -4.87
CA ILE A 40 -5.72 -1.86 -5.90
C ILE A 40 -6.65 -2.85 -6.60
N ARG A 41 -7.95 -2.57 -6.63
CA ARG A 41 -8.98 -3.37 -7.33
C ARG A 41 -9.72 -2.45 -8.28
N ASP A 42 -9.89 -2.87 -9.53
CA ASP A 42 -10.55 -2.05 -10.57
C ASP A 42 -9.92 -0.66 -10.72
N ASP A 43 -8.59 -0.58 -10.63
CA ASP A 43 -7.81 0.67 -10.61
C ASP A 43 -8.14 1.64 -9.44
N ILE A 44 -8.89 1.16 -8.43
CA ILE A 44 -9.24 1.91 -7.22
C ILE A 44 -8.43 1.37 -6.02
N PRO A 45 -7.64 2.21 -5.33
CA PRO A 45 -6.92 1.80 -4.13
C PRO A 45 -7.90 1.57 -2.98
N VAL A 46 -7.95 0.33 -2.48
CA VAL A 46 -8.78 -0.05 -1.33
C VAL A 46 -8.06 0.37 -0.05
N MET A 47 -8.20 1.64 0.34
CA MET A 47 -7.62 2.20 1.56
C MET A 47 -8.41 1.83 2.84
N LEU A 48 -8.80 0.57 2.96
CA LEU A 48 -9.44 0.02 4.17
C LEU A 48 -8.40 -0.74 4.97
N ILE A 49 -8.35 -0.48 6.28
CA ILE A 49 -7.39 -1.12 7.19
C ILE A 49 -7.65 -2.63 7.30
N ASP A 50 -8.92 -3.03 7.18
CA ASP A 50 -9.37 -4.42 7.22
C ASP A 50 -8.92 -5.23 6.00
N GLU A 51 -8.92 -4.59 4.82
CA GLU A 51 -8.46 -5.17 3.55
C GLU A 51 -6.94 -5.07 3.37
N ALA A 52 -6.25 -4.31 4.22
CA ALA A 52 -4.82 -4.10 4.10
C ALA A 52 -4.05 -5.34 4.56
N GLN A 53 -3.16 -5.84 3.70
CA GLN A 53 -2.30 -6.98 4.02
C GLN A 53 -0.98 -6.49 4.58
N ILE A 54 -0.46 -7.13 5.63
CA ILE A 54 0.89 -6.86 6.12
C ILE A 54 1.82 -7.75 5.30
N GLU A 55 2.60 -7.14 4.40
CA GLU A 55 3.78 -7.83 3.87
C GLU A 55 4.82 -7.82 4.99
N ASP A 56 4.73 -8.83 5.84
CA ASP A 56 5.90 -9.25 6.59
C ASP A 56 6.94 -9.61 5.52
N ASP A 57 8.10 -8.98 5.60
CA ASP A 57 9.24 -9.22 4.72
C ASP A 57 9.71 -10.65 4.97
N GLN A 58 8.92 -11.64 4.56
CA GLN A 58 9.40 -12.97 4.34
C GLN A 58 10.17 -12.87 3.03
N PRO A 59 11.52 -12.85 3.06
CA PRO A 59 12.29 -12.96 1.85
C PRO A 59 11.70 -14.14 1.11
N GLN A 60 11.33 -13.90 -0.13
CA GLN A 60 10.74 -14.89 -1.00
C GLN A 60 11.81 -15.94 -1.17
N VAL A 61 11.81 -16.91 -0.24
CA VAL A 61 12.43 -18.20 -0.40
C VAL A 61 11.63 -18.80 -1.53
N SER A 62 12.02 -18.42 -2.74
CA SER A 62 11.87 -19.22 -3.95
C SER A 62 12.54 -20.55 -3.63
N SER A 63 11.77 -21.34 -2.88
CA SER A 63 11.95 -22.74 -2.63
C SER A 63 11.66 -23.34 -4.00
N GLY A 64 12.70 -23.34 -4.84
CA GLY A 64 12.76 -24.20 -6.01
C GLY A 64 12.79 -25.63 -5.49
N THR A 65 11.61 -26.21 -5.35
CA THR A 65 11.38 -27.61 -5.03
C THR A 65 11.98 -28.50 -6.12
N ALA A 66 12.78 -29.47 -5.66
CA ALA A 66 13.03 -30.81 -6.19
C ALA A 66 13.33 -31.01 -7.69
N SER A 67 14.56 -31.45 -8.00
CA SER A 67 14.88 -32.72 -8.68
C SER A 67 16.37 -33.02 -8.58
#